data_AF-A0A061QNL7-F1
#
_entry.id   AF-A0A061QNL7-F1
#
_cell.length_a   1.000
_cell.length_b   1.000
_cell.length_c   1.000
_cell.angle_alpha   90.00
_cell.angle_beta   90.00
_cell.angle_gamma   90.00
#
_symmetry.space_group_name_H-M   'P 1'
#
loop_
_entity.id
_entity.type
_entity.pdbx_description
1 polymer ?
#
loop_
_entity_poly.entity_id
_entity_poly.type
_entity_poly.pdbx_seq_one_letter_code
_entity_poly.pdbx_strand_id
1 'polypeptide(L)'
;MLSRVAALVTAMQKAAADEQSLQDAGSRFHSLLEKINSLEDADKEIDSLQREGKLDPALMLTMAKAYSGVKESPYVKEEVKDIMAHLYFKAKESAARDQPPEVRILKHLLTIEGSRELREALDQAFTPPEDGAPSEGAEQDYLFTTPPKLTQYVDSILVAYDTQREGTNLLGQTAKLMDPAVITRLRDIGQLIRRSYM
;
A
#
# COMPACT_ATOMS: atom_id res chain seq x y z
N MET A 1 -1.41 -2.95 -16.85
CA MET A 1 -1.61 -2.26 -15.56
C MET A 1 -2.28 -3.14 -14.50
N LEU A 2 -3.27 -3.97 -14.86
CA LEU A 2 -3.73 -5.19 -14.14
C LEU A 2 -2.63 -5.96 -13.39
N SER A 3 -1.48 -6.10 -14.04
CA SER A 3 -0.36 -6.87 -13.53
C SER A 3 0.33 -6.23 -12.33
N ARG A 4 0.29 -4.91 -12.11
CA ARG A 4 1.23 -4.29 -11.16
C ARG A 4 0.79 -4.41 -9.69
N VAL A 5 -0.49 -4.20 -9.37
CA VAL A 5 -0.97 -4.35 -7.97
C VAL A 5 -1.16 -5.80 -7.59
N ALA A 6 -1.74 -6.61 -8.48
CA ALA A 6 -1.77 -8.06 -8.31
C ALA A 6 -0.33 -8.62 -8.19
N ALA A 7 0.61 -8.21 -9.06
CA ALA A 7 2.01 -8.64 -8.90
C ALA A 7 2.67 -8.06 -7.66
N LEU A 8 2.32 -6.87 -7.16
CA LEU A 8 2.88 -6.35 -5.92
C LEU A 8 2.43 -7.20 -4.73
N VAL A 9 1.14 -7.52 -4.66
CA VAL A 9 0.58 -8.41 -3.63
C VAL A 9 1.16 -9.82 -3.76
N THR A 10 1.16 -10.39 -4.97
CA THR A 10 1.76 -11.70 -5.25
C THR A 10 3.27 -11.72 -5.01
N ALA A 11 3.99 -10.63 -5.26
CA ALA A 11 5.42 -10.51 -4.97
C ALA A 11 5.68 -10.33 -3.47
N MET A 12 4.82 -9.61 -2.74
CA MET A 12 4.86 -9.58 -1.26
C MET A 12 4.59 -10.95 -0.67
N GLN A 13 3.66 -11.70 -1.25
CA GLN A 13 3.34 -13.07 -0.85
C GLN A 13 4.46 -14.05 -1.18
N LYS A 14 5.02 -14.00 -2.40
CA LYS A 14 6.16 -14.82 -2.81
C LYS A 14 7.37 -14.50 -1.96
N ALA A 15 7.68 -13.22 -1.75
CA ALA A 15 8.75 -12.81 -0.85
C ALA A 15 8.51 -13.32 0.57
N ALA A 16 7.30 -13.21 1.12
CA ALA A 16 7.01 -13.71 2.46
C ALA A 16 7.15 -15.24 2.61
N ALA A 17 6.92 -15.99 1.53
CA ALA A 17 7.05 -17.46 1.47
C ALA A 17 8.44 -17.93 1.00
N ASP A 18 9.26 -17.03 0.49
CA ASP A 18 10.60 -17.29 -0.02
C ASP A 18 11.62 -16.79 1.00
N GLU A 19 12.09 -17.74 1.82
CA GLU A 19 13.07 -17.51 2.87
C GLU A 19 14.35 -16.85 2.34
N GLN A 20 14.75 -17.16 1.11
CA GLN A 20 15.90 -16.54 0.45
C GLN A 20 15.60 -15.08 0.11
N SER A 21 14.43 -14.78 -0.46
CA SER A 21 14.02 -13.39 -0.75
C SER A 21 13.95 -12.52 0.50
N LEU A 22 13.48 -13.08 1.64
CA LEU A 22 13.49 -12.37 2.92
C LEU A 22 14.90 -12.20 3.49
N GLN A 23 15.76 -13.22 3.36
CA GLN A 23 17.14 -13.14 3.80
C GLN A 23 17.89 -12.06 3.01
N ASP A 24 17.73 -12.06 1.68
CA ASP A 24 18.32 -11.05 0.79
C ASP A 24 17.76 -9.65 1.09
N ALA A 25 16.45 -9.53 1.36
CA ALA A 25 15.85 -8.28 1.84
C ALA A 25 16.41 -7.83 3.21
N GLY A 26 16.65 -8.79 4.11
CA GLY A 26 17.30 -8.56 5.41
C GLY A 26 18.71 -8.02 5.26
N SER A 27 19.53 -8.65 4.41
CA SER A 27 20.90 -8.18 4.12
C SER A 27 20.92 -6.80 3.48
N ARG A 28 19.98 -6.52 2.56
CA ARG A 28 19.83 -5.18 1.96
C ARG A 28 19.41 -4.14 2.98
N PHE A 29 18.46 -4.45 3.86
CA PHE A 29 18.04 -3.55 4.92
C PHE A 29 19.16 -3.29 5.92
N HIS A 30 19.92 -4.32 6.30
CA HIS A 30 21.10 -4.17 7.15
C HIS A 30 22.16 -3.27 6.49
N SER A 31 22.46 -3.50 5.22
CA SER A 31 23.40 -2.67 4.45
C SER A 31 22.93 -1.21 4.33
N LEU A 32 21.61 -0.97 4.29
CA LEU A 32 21.04 0.38 4.33
C LEU A 32 21.28 1.02 5.70
N LEU A 33 21.07 0.30 6.79
CA LEU A 33 21.32 0.81 8.15
C LEU A 33 22.79 1.16 8.37
N GLU A 34 23.74 0.40 7.81
CA GLU A 34 25.17 0.68 7.90
C GLU A 34 25.60 1.96 7.17
N LYS A 35 24.87 2.37 6.13
CA LYS A 35 25.18 3.55 5.32
C LYS A 35 24.62 4.85 5.91
N ILE A 36 23.62 4.73 6.78
CA ILE A 36 22.90 5.88 7.32
C ILE A 36 23.68 6.47 8.49
N ASN A 37 24.14 7.71 8.32
CA ASN A 37 24.80 8.48 9.38
C ASN A 37 23.91 9.61 9.92
N SER A 38 22.76 9.86 9.27
CA SER A 38 21.78 10.87 9.65
C SER A 38 20.39 10.55 9.08
N LEU A 39 19.33 11.17 9.61
CA LEU A 39 17.98 11.02 9.05
C LEU A 39 17.86 11.56 7.62
N GLU A 40 18.68 12.57 7.26
CA GLU A 40 18.72 13.10 5.90
C GLU A 40 19.30 12.08 4.92
N ASP A 41 20.33 11.33 5.33
CA ASP A 41 20.92 10.26 4.51
C ASP A 41 19.93 9.11 4.32
N ALA A 42 19.19 8.76 5.38
CA ALA A 42 18.12 7.78 5.33
C ALA A 42 17.03 8.14 4.31
N ASP A 43 16.59 9.40 4.29
CA ASP A 43 15.58 9.88 3.34
C ASP A 43 16.08 9.78 1.89
N LYS A 44 17.32 10.22 1.64
CA LYS A 44 17.94 10.17 0.31
C LYS A 44 18.09 8.73 -0.20
N GLU A 45 18.51 7.81 0.65
CA GLU A 45 18.66 6.40 0.30
C GLU A 45 17.31 5.75 -0.01
N ILE A 46 16.27 6.01 0.79
CA ILE A 46 14.92 5.50 0.51
C ILE A 46 14.38 6.07 -0.81
N ASP A 47 14.59 7.36 -1.07
CA ASP A 47 14.17 7.99 -2.32
C ASP A 47 14.97 7.44 -3.53
N SER A 48 16.23 7.03 -3.35
CA SER A 48 17.00 6.32 -4.39
C SER A 48 16.48 4.91 -4.64
N LEU A 49 16.22 4.15 -3.57
CA LEU A 49 15.66 2.80 -3.67
C LEU A 49 14.32 2.81 -4.39
N GLN A 50 13.47 3.80 -4.14
CA GLN A 50 12.21 3.94 -4.87
C GLN A 50 12.45 4.25 -6.35
N ARG A 51 13.30 5.25 -6.68
CA ARG A 51 13.61 5.61 -8.07
C ARG A 51 14.20 4.46 -8.87
N GLU A 52 14.98 3.60 -8.23
CA GLU A 52 15.60 2.43 -8.84
C GLU A 52 14.68 1.18 -8.86
N GLY A 53 13.45 1.29 -8.33
CA GLY A 53 12.52 0.15 -8.22
C GLY A 53 12.98 -0.95 -7.25
N LYS A 54 13.92 -0.63 -6.36
CA LYS A 54 14.52 -1.52 -5.36
C LYS A 54 13.82 -1.47 -4.00
N LEU A 55 12.91 -0.52 -3.79
CA LEU A 55 11.97 -0.52 -2.66
C LEU A 55 10.86 -1.55 -2.91
N ASP A 56 11.26 -2.80 -2.99
CA ASP A 56 10.40 -3.91 -3.38
C ASP A 56 9.53 -4.41 -2.21
N PRO A 57 8.46 -5.15 -2.51
CA PRO A 57 7.69 -5.95 -1.58
C PRO A 57 8.42 -6.60 -0.40
N ALA A 58 9.54 -7.28 -0.66
CA ALA A 58 10.28 -8.02 0.34
C ALA A 58 10.96 -7.06 1.32
N LEU A 59 11.60 -6.01 0.79
CA LEU A 59 12.24 -4.97 1.58
C LEU A 59 11.23 -4.21 2.43
N MET A 60 10.09 -3.83 1.86
CA MET A 60 8.99 -3.18 2.58
C MET A 60 8.48 -4.04 3.76
N LEU A 61 8.33 -5.35 3.55
CA LEU A 61 7.91 -6.27 4.61
C LEU A 61 8.98 -6.42 5.70
N THR A 62 10.26 -6.51 5.32
CA THR A 62 11.38 -6.56 6.26
C THR A 62 11.45 -5.30 7.13
N MET A 63 11.32 -4.11 6.53
CA MET A 63 11.28 -2.83 7.25
C MET A 63 10.10 -2.77 8.22
N ALA A 64 8.92 -3.21 7.80
CA ALA A 64 7.73 -3.26 8.66
C ALA A 64 7.92 -4.20 9.86
N LYS A 65 8.45 -5.41 9.63
CA LYS A 65 8.75 -6.38 10.70
C LYS A 65 9.77 -5.83 11.69
N ALA A 66 10.84 -5.20 11.19
CA ALA A 66 11.87 -4.61 12.03
C ALA A 66 11.31 -3.45 12.87
N TYR A 67 10.52 -2.55 12.28
CA TYR A 67 9.83 -1.47 13.00
C TYR A 67 8.91 -2.01 14.10
N SER A 68 8.04 -2.99 13.79
CA SER A 68 7.14 -3.59 14.78
C SER A 68 7.92 -4.25 15.92
N GLY A 69 9.00 -4.98 15.60
CA GLY A 69 9.85 -5.64 16.59
C GLY A 69 10.54 -4.67 17.55
N VAL A 70 11.06 -3.53 17.06
CA VAL A 70 11.67 -2.53 17.94
C VAL A 70 10.63 -1.75 18.75
N LYS A 71 9.47 -1.46 18.15
CA LYS A 71 8.39 -0.71 18.80
C LYS A 71 7.85 -1.45 20.03
N GLU A 72 7.69 -2.76 19.92
CA GLU A 72 7.15 -3.60 21.01
C GLU A 72 8.22 -4.01 22.04
N SER A 73 9.51 -3.79 21.75
CA SER A 73 10.59 -4.22 22.63
C SER A 73 10.79 -3.23 23.80
N PRO A 74 10.70 -3.71 25.06
CA PRO A 74 11.04 -2.89 26.23
C PRO A 74 12.56 -2.71 26.41
N TYR A 75 13.38 -3.43 25.64
CA TYR A 75 14.84 -3.42 25.75
C TYR A 75 15.54 -2.54 24.71
N VAL A 76 14.78 -1.98 23.76
CA VAL A 76 15.32 -1.08 22.72
C VAL A 76 15.15 0.36 23.19
N LYS A 77 16.20 1.17 23.02
CA LYS A 77 16.20 2.58 23.36
C LYS A 77 15.21 3.36 22.47
N GLU A 78 14.60 4.41 23.01
CA GLU A 78 13.60 5.21 22.29
C GLU A 78 14.18 5.85 21.02
N GLU A 79 15.44 6.30 21.04
CA GLU A 79 16.09 6.90 19.87
C GLU A 79 16.18 5.92 18.68
N VAL A 80 16.37 4.62 18.98
CA VAL A 80 16.39 3.57 17.95
C VAL A 80 14.99 3.31 17.41
N LYS A 81 13.96 3.40 18.26
CA LYS A 81 12.56 3.26 17.84
C LYS A 81 12.16 4.41 16.92
N ASP A 82 12.58 5.63 17.23
CA ASP A 82 12.31 6.82 16.42
C ASP A 82 12.96 6.73 15.04
N ILE A 83 14.23 6.31 14.97
CA ILE A 83 14.93 6.11 13.69
C ILE A 83 14.25 5.03 12.85
N MET A 84 13.87 3.91 13.47
CA MET A 84 13.18 2.81 12.77
C MET A 84 11.78 3.20 12.31
N ALA A 85 11.06 4.01 13.10
CA ALA A 85 9.78 4.58 12.70
C ALA A 85 9.95 5.48 11.48
N HIS A 86 10.91 6.42 11.54
CA HIS A 86 11.21 7.35 10.45
C HIS A 86 11.50 6.61 9.15
N LEU A 87 12.39 5.62 9.18
CA LEU A 87 12.73 4.79 8.03
C LEU A 87 11.52 4.08 7.43
N TYR A 88 10.72 3.43 8.26
CA TYR A 88 9.55 2.70 7.77
C TYR A 88 8.48 3.64 7.18
N PHE A 89 8.19 4.76 7.84
CA PHE A 89 7.19 5.72 7.34
C PHE A 89 7.64 6.44 6.08
N LYS A 90 8.92 6.82 5.97
CA LYS A 90 9.49 7.39 4.75
C LYS A 90 9.42 6.39 3.59
N ALA A 91 9.79 5.13 3.82
CA ALA A 91 9.66 4.07 2.80
C ALA A 91 8.21 3.87 2.36
N LYS A 92 7.28 3.85 3.32
CA LYS A 92 5.85 3.75 3.04
C LYS A 92 5.32 4.93 2.23
N GLU A 93 5.73 6.14 2.56
CA GLU A 93 5.38 7.35 1.81
C GLU A 93 5.96 7.30 0.39
N SER A 94 7.24 6.94 0.26
CA SER A 94 7.92 6.82 -1.03
C SER A 94 7.27 5.79 -1.95
N ALA A 95 6.94 4.62 -1.41
CA ALA A 95 6.19 3.59 -2.11
C ALA A 95 4.74 4.01 -2.44
N ALA A 96 4.14 4.92 -1.68
CA ALA A 96 2.80 5.44 -1.94
C ALA A 96 2.77 6.42 -3.11
N ARG A 97 3.86 7.13 -3.40
CA ARG A 97 3.93 8.09 -4.53
C ARG A 97 3.75 7.42 -5.90
N ASP A 98 4.18 6.18 -6.05
CA ASP A 98 3.99 5.40 -7.30
C ASP A 98 2.72 4.53 -7.29
N GLN A 99 1.85 4.65 -6.28
CA GLN A 99 0.60 3.89 -6.27
C GLN A 99 -0.33 4.38 -7.39
N PRO A 100 -0.91 3.46 -8.18
CA PRO A 100 -1.94 3.83 -9.12
C PRO A 100 -3.08 4.58 -8.43
N PRO A 101 -3.70 5.55 -9.11
CA PRO A 101 -4.75 6.36 -8.53
C PRO A 101 -5.91 5.51 -7.99
N GLU A 102 -6.19 4.36 -8.60
CA GLU A 102 -7.21 3.42 -8.15
C GLU A 102 -6.98 2.91 -6.73
N VAL A 103 -5.73 2.65 -6.32
CA VAL A 103 -5.42 2.17 -4.96
C VAL A 103 -5.75 3.25 -3.93
N ARG A 104 -5.47 4.50 -4.29
CA ARG A 104 -5.67 5.65 -3.42
C ARG A 104 -7.16 6.01 -3.32
N ILE A 105 -7.89 5.97 -4.44
CA ILE A 105 -9.35 6.09 -4.49
C ILE A 105 -10.00 5.02 -3.62
N LEU A 106 -9.63 3.74 -3.77
CA LEU A 106 -10.19 2.65 -2.96
C LEU A 106 -9.94 2.83 -1.46
N LYS A 107 -8.74 3.27 -1.06
CA LYS A 107 -8.45 3.58 0.35
C LYS A 107 -9.39 4.64 0.90
N HIS A 108 -9.64 5.71 0.14
CA HIS A 108 -10.59 6.75 0.54
C HIS A 108 -12.02 6.20 0.63
N LEU A 109 -12.50 5.49 -0.39
CA LEU A 109 -13.85 4.91 -0.40
C LEU A 109 -14.10 3.96 0.77
N LEU A 110 -13.09 3.20 1.19
CA LEU A 110 -13.16 2.31 2.35
C LEU A 110 -13.28 3.04 3.70
N THR A 111 -12.91 4.33 3.76
CA THR A 111 -13.10 5.16 4.98
C THR A 111 -14.48 5.78 5.07
N ILE A 112 -15.27 5.78 3.99
CA ILE A 112 -16.59 6.38 3.95
C ILE A 112 -17.62 5.36 4.45
N GLU A 113 -18.35 5.72 5.50
CA GLU A 113 -19.42 4.86 6.06
C GLU A 113 -20.76 5.10 5.35
N GLY A 114 -21.10 6.37 5.07
CA GLY A 114 -22.39 6.78 4.52
C GLY A 114 -22.61 6.41 3.04
N SER A 115 -23.75 5.80 2.73
CA SER A 115 -24.09 5.38 1.35
C SER A 115 -24.22 6.54 0.35
N ARG A 116 -24.62 7.73 0.82
CA ARG A 116 -24.73 8.92 -0.03
C ARG A 116 -23.35 9.49 -0.36
N GLU A 117 -22.54 9.70 0.69
CA GLU A 117 -21.15 10.17 0.59
C GLU A 117 -20.31 9.22 -0.28
N LEU A 118 -20.54 7.91 -0.19
CA LEU A 118 -19.84 6.94 -1.02
C LEU A 118 -20.16 7.12 -2.51
N ARG A 119 -21.42 7.44 -2.86
CA ARG A 119 -21.81 7.71 -4.25
C ARG A 119 -21.22 9.02 -4.74
N GLU A 120 -21.29 10.07 -3.92
CA GLU A 120 -20.70 11.38 -4.24
C GLU A 120 -19.18 11.24 -4.49
N ALA A 121 -18.47 10.46 -3.67
CA ALA A 121 -17.05 10.18 -3.87
C ALA A 121 -16.76 9.35 -5.13
N LEU A 122 -17.64 8.42 -5.50
CA LEU A 122 -17.54 7.68 -6.76
C LEU A 122 -17.78 8.59 -7.98
N ASP A 123 -18.79 9.46 -7.93
CA ASP A 123 -19.08 10.44 -8.98
C ASP A 123 -17.88 11.38 -9.19
N GLN A 124 -17.27 11.85 -8.11
CA GLN A 124 -16.04 12.65 -8.16
C GLN A 124 -14.88 11.86 -8.77
N ALA A 125 -14.67 10.60 -8.34
CA ALA A 125 -13.58 9.75 -8.86
C ALA A 125 -13.75 9.40 -10.34
N PHE A 126 -14.97 9.44 -10.89
CA PHE A 126 -15.27 9.13 -12.29
C PHE A 126 -15.42 10.37 -13.18
N THR A 127 -15.39 11.57 -12.60
CA THR A 127 -15.48 12.82 -13.35
C THR A 127 -14.08 13.40 -13.55
N PRO A 128 -13.52 13.39 -14.77
CA PRO A 128 -12.25 14.05 -15.03
C PRO A 128 -12.41 15.58 -14.87
N PRO A 129 -11.37 16.30 -14.42
CA PRO A 129 -11.42 17.76 -14.29
C PRO A 129 -11.65 18.42 -15.66
N GLU A 130 -12.48 19.48 -15.68
CA GLU A 130 -13.02 20.11 -16.90
C GLU A 130 -11.93 20.63 -17.87
N ASP A 131 -10.75 21.01 -17.36
CA ASP A 131 -9.64 21.54 -18.18
C ASP A 131 -8.42 20.61 -18.28
N GLY A 132 -8.48 19.38 -17.76
CA GLY A 132 -7.33 18.47 -17.73
C GLY A 132 -6.12 18.98 -16.92
N ALA A 133 -6.23 20.16 -16.31
CA ALA A 133 -5.26 20.74 -15.40
C ALA A 133 -5.69 20.48 -13.94
N PRO A 134 -4.76 20.10 -13.05
CA PRO A 134 -5.04 20.09 -11.62
C PRO A 134 -5.37 21.53 -11.19
N SER A 135 -6.48 21.73 -10.46
CA SER A 135 -6.80 23.08 -9.98
C SER A 135 -5.73 23.52 -8.97
N GLU A 136 -5.23 24.75 -9.12
CA GLU A 136 -4.19 25.30 -8.25
C GLU A 136 -4.69 25.36 -6.80
N GLY A 137 -4.03 24.62 -5.90
CA GLY A 137 -4.18 24.82 -4.46
C GLY A 137 -4.72 23.66 -3.63
N ALA A 138 -4.91 22.46 -4.18
CA ALA A 138 -5.25 21.29 -3.36
C ALA A 138 -4.05 20.35 -3.19
N GLU A 139 -3.63 20.15 -1.94
CA GLU A 139 -2.87 18.96 -1.49
C GLU A 139 -3.67 17.65 -1.70
N GLN A 140 -4.88 17.73 -2.26
CA GLN A 140 -5.68 16.59 -2.66
C GLN A 140 -5.32 16.24 -4.11
N ASP A 141 -4.46 15.24 -4.26
CA ASP A 141 -4.24 14.57 -5.54
C ASP A 141 -5.58 14.31 -6.24
N TYR A 142 -5.76 14.92 -7.43
CA TYR A 142 -6.91 14.72 -8.31
C TYR A 142 -6.84 13.33 -8.91
N LEU A 143 -7.26 12.33 -8.13
CA LEU A 143 -7.26 10.95 -8.55
C LEU A 143 -8.58 10.66 -9.25
N PHE A 144 -8.59 10.78 -10.57
CA PHE A 144 -9.70 10.29 -11.38
C PHE A 144 -9.37 8.92 -11.98
N THR A 145 -10.40 8.11 -12.21
CA THR A 145 -10.30 6.83 -12.88
C THR A 145 -11.59 6.58 -13.68
N THR A 146 -11.73 5.40 -14.27
CA THR A 146 -12.93 4.98 -14.98
C THR A 146 -13.59 3.83 -14.21
N PRO A 147 -14.94 3.69 -14.24
CA PRO A 147 -15.62 2.57 -13.57
C PRO A 147 -15.03 1.19 -13.91
N PRO A 148 -14.70 0.86 -15.19
CA PRO A 148 -14.09 -0.43 -15.51
C PRO A 148 -12.71 -0.65 -14.87
N LYS A 149 -11.86 0.40 -14.83
CA LYS A 149 -10.54 0.33 -14.18
C LYS A 149 -10.67 0.14 -12.67
N LEU A 150 -11.52 0.91 -12.00
CA LEU A 150 -11.69 0.78 -10.55
C LEU A 150 -12.25 -0.60 -10.16
N THR A 151 -13.27 -1.09 -10.89
CA THR A 151 -13.83 -2.44 -10.70
C THR A 151 -12.76 -3.52 -10.90
N GLN A 152 -11.89 -3.36 -11.89
CA GLN A 152 -10.79 -4.29 -12.15
C GLN A 152 -9.77 -4.37 -10.99
N TYR A 153 -9.48 -3.25 -10.33
CA TYR A 153 -8.65 -3.24 -9.12
C TYR A 153 -9.35 -3.91 -7.94
N VAL A 154 -10.65 -3.65 -7.75
CA VAL A 154 -11.47 -4.34 -6.74
C VAL A 154 -11.41 -5.85 -6.93
N ASP A 155 -11.62 -6.34 -8.15
CA ASP A 155 -11.61 -7.77 -8.46
C ASP A 155 -10.25 -8.40 -8.21
N SER A 156 -9.18 -7.72 -8.59
CA SER A 156 -7.82 -8.21 -8.38
C SER A 156 -7.51 -8.39 -6.89
N ILE A 157 -7.97 -7.47 -6.03
CA ILE A 157 -7.80 -7.56 -4.59
C ILE A 157 -8.64 -8.70 -4.00
N LEU A 158 -9.90 -8.83 -4.43
CA LEU A 158 -10.79 -9.90 -3.97
C LEU A 158 -10.28 -11.30 -4.37
N VAL A 159 -9.81 -11.47 -5.61
CA VAL A 159 -9.20 -12.73 -6.07
C VAL A 159 -7.97 -13.07 -5.26
N ALA A 160 -7.09 -12.10 -4.99
CA ALA A 160 -5.91 -12.32 -4.15
C ALA A 160 -6.27 -12.73 -2.71
N TYR A 161 -7.36 -12.19 -2.15
CA TYR A 161 -7.88 -12.58 -0.84
C TYR A 161 -8.48 -13.99 -0.83
N ASP A 162 -9.34 -14.32 -1.80
CA ASP A 162 -10.01 -15.62 -1.87
C ASP A 162 -8.98 -16.75 -2.11
N THR A 163 -7.98 -16.52 -2.97
CA THR A 163 -6.86 -17.44 -3.21
C THR A 163 -6.03 -17.68 -1.94
N GLN A 164 -5.96 -16.70 -1.03
CA GLN A 164 -5.24 -16.83 0.24
C GLN A 164 -6.02 -17.61 1.31
N ARG A 165 -7.35 -17.66 1.26
CA ARG A 165 -8.14 -18.51 2.18
C ARG A 165 -7.98 -20.01 1.88
N GLU A 166 -7.61 -20.37 0.66
CA GLU A 166 -7.36 -21.76 0.25
C GLU A 166 -5.93 -22.23 0.57
N GLY A 167 -5.02 -21.33 0.98
CA GLY A 167 -3.62 -21.63 1.33
C GLY A 167 -3.15 -20.94 2.61
N THR A 168 -3.01 -21.71 3.68
CA THR A 168 -2.22 -21.50 4.93
C THR A 168 -2.08 -20.06 5.50
N ASN A 169 -2.80 -19.83 6.60
CA ASN A 169 -2.71 -18.71 7.55
C ASN A 169 -1.28 -18.35 8.01
N LEU A 170 -0.63 -17.28 7.51
CA LEU A 170 0.65 -16.78 8.09
C LEU A 170 0.95 -15.26 7.88
N LEU A 171 0.01 -14.32 8.04
CA LEU A 171 0.33 -12.86 8.02
C LEU A 171 -0.44 -12.05 9.08
N GLY A 172 0.18 -11.87 10.26
CA GLY A 172 -0.39 -11.13 11.39
C GLY A 172 -0.33 -9.60 11.31
N GLN A 173 0.21 -8.98 10.25
CA GLN A 173 0.37 -7.51 10.19
C GLN A 173 -0.17 -6.84 8.91
N THR A 174 -0.78 -7.60 8.00
CA THR A 174 -1.68 -7.10 6.94
C THR A 174 -3.17 -7.20 7.36
N ALA A 175 -3.42 -7.44 8.66
CA ALA A 175 -4.70 -7.84 9.21
C ALA A 175 -5.86 -6.84 8.95
N LYS A 176 -5.60 -5.53 8.81
CA LYS A 176 -6.68 -4.57 8.51
C LYS A 176 -7.19 -4.62 7.07
N LEU A 177 -6.37 -5.04 6.11
CA LEU A 177 -6.83 -5.28 4.72
C LEU A 177 -7.44 -6.68 4.56
N MET A 178 -7.28 -7.54 5.56
CA MET A 178 -7.81 -8.90 5.62
C MET A 178 -8.96 -9.05 6.62
N ASP A 179 -9.41 -7.93 7.21
CA ASP A 179 -10.60 -7.89 8.04
C ASP A 179 -11.80 -8.29 7.17
N PRO A 180 -12.57 -9.34 7.53
CA PRO A 180 -13.77 -9.72 6.81
C PRO A 180 -14.72 -8.55 6.56
N ALA A 181 -14.77 -7.55 7.45
CA ALA A 181 -15.57 -6.35 7.28
C ALA A 181 -15.05 -5.47 6.13
N VAL A 182 -13.73 -5.29 6.01
CA VAL A 182 -13.11 -4.52 4.92
C VAL A 182 -13.29 -5.22 3.57
N ILE A 183 -13.15 -6.55 3.54
CA ILE A 183 -13.39 -7.34 2.32
C ILE A 183 -14.87 -7.31 1.91
N THR A 184 -15.79 -7.38 2.89
CA THR A 184 -17.22 -7.25 2.63
C THR A 184 -17.52 -5.86 2.06
N ARG A 185 -16.99 -4.80 2.69
CA ARG A 185 -17.14 -3.43 2.20
C ARG A 185 -16.58 -3.25 0.80
N LEU A 186 -15.42 -3.84 0.51
CA LEU A 186 -14.80 -3.80 -0.82
C LEU A 186 -15.67 -4.50 -1.87
N ARG A 187 -16.29 -5.63 -1.52
CA ARG A 187 -17.26 -6.34 -2.37
C ARG A 187 -18.51 -5.49 -2.61
N ASP A 188 -19.03 -4.81 -1.58
CA ASP A 188 -20.17 -3.90 -1.70
C ASP A 188 -19.87 -2.71 -2.62
N ILE A 189 -18.68 -2.11 -2.49
CA ILE A 189 -18.21 -1.05 -3.39
C ILE A 189 -18.13 -1.58 -4.83
N GLY A 190 -17.55 -2.76 -5.04
CA GLY A 190 -17.48 -3.38 -6.36
C GLY A 190 -18.84 -3.69 -6.98
N GLN A 191 -19.84 -4.08 -6.18
CA GLN A 191 -21.21 -4.27 -6.64
C GLN A 191 -21.91 -2.93 -6.94
N LEU A 192 -21.68 -1.91 -6.10
CA LEU A 192 -22.23 -0.57 -6.32
C LEU A 192 -21.73 0.02 -7.63
N ILE A 193 -20.43 -0.06 -7.91
CA ILE A 193 -19.84 0.43 -9.16
C ILE A 193 -20.52 -0.25 -10.36
N ARG A 194 -20.63 -1.58 -10.33
CA ARG A 194 -21.27 -2.36 -11.41
C ARG A 194 -22.75 -2.05 -11.59
N ARG A 195 -23.48 -1.77 -10.52
CA ARG A 195 -24.93 -1.50 -10.60
C ARG A 195 -25.24 -0.09 -11.09
N SER A 196 -24.38 0.88 -10.76
CA SER A 196 -24.66 2.30 -10.94
C SER A 196 -23.87 2.96 -12.08
N TYR A 197 -22.81 2.33 -12.58
CA TYR A 197 -21.89 2.94 -13.55
C TYR A 197 -21.44 2.00 -14.69
N MET A 198 -21.95 0.76 -14.74
CA MET A 198 -21.66 -0.23 -15.79
C MET A 198 -22.96 -0.85 -16.29
#